data_AF-A0A353PT52-F1
#
_entry.id   AF-A0A353PT52-F1
#
_cell.length_a   1.000
_cell.length_b   1.000
_cell.length_c   1.000
_cell.angle_alpha   90.00
_cell.angle_beta   90.00
_cell.angle_gamma   90.00
#
_symmetry.space_group_name_H-M   'P 1'
#
loop_
_entity.id
_entity.type
_entity.pdbx_description
1 polymer ?
#
loop_
_entity_poly.entity_id
_entity_poly.type
_entity_poly.pdbx_seq_one_letter_code
_entity_poly.pdbx_strand_id
1 'polypeptide(L)'
;MKKNTRDTRVYKTLANNPLMEFHISREIREKIAFDELLFASSGNIIFAHFKEVREFTKKVNELFNPLIESQKMLKASHVNAMALIDEIFHYICYLFRREKNENAFAELYLHLEKSLGEKKLNDLLLAFVEEFPPLPVYKGKQSAEEYLSGSTSAKDILLPGEKKQKTETEIDNKITVLEEFILLHLANENPAFEPFLFLFSNKKLVSLASYNKAWEEIKDFFEEQPFIGPNNTSLIKLFKEPVEFSPLSLKGQLDYIRTHWADLLGEWLMRLLAGIDFLQEEDKPGWSGHFSGPPPMEAYDYNSLLHEYERFSQDKDWMPRVVLMAKTVLVWLDQLTKKYERPITTLDQIPDEELDMLAQQGFTGLWLIGIWERSWASKRIKQINGNPEAAASAYSLHDYDIAEGLGGWEALGNL
;
A
#
# COMPACT_ATOMS: atom_id res chain seq x y z
N MET A 1 -24.89 15.25 -11.05
CA MET A 1 -24.21 14.82 -9.79
C MET A 1 -24.75 13.46 -9.37
N LYS A 2 -24.16 12.37 -9.85
CA LYS A 2 -24.47 11.02 -9.36
C LYS A 2 -23.62 10.78 -8.11
N LYS A 3 -24.26 10.73 -6.94
CA LYS A 3 -23.63 10.29 -5.69
C LYS A 3 -23.01 8.91 -5.92
N ASN A 4 -21.74 8.77 -5.56
CA ASN A 4 -20.94 7.57 -5.73
C ASN A 4 -21.52 6.45 -4.85
N THR A 5 -22.37 5.60 -5.40
CA THR A 5 -23.11 4.53 -4.71
C THR A 5 -22.26 3.30 -4.38
N ARG A 6 -20.94 3.38 -4.50
CA ARG A 6 -20.02 2.24 -4.29
C ARG A 6 -19.36 2.17 -2.91
N ASP A 7 -19.43 3.24 -2.11
CA ASP A 7 -18.86 3.23 -0.74
C ASP A 7 -19.78 2.59 0.31
N THR A 8 -21.09 2.64 0.13
CA THR A 8 -22.07 2.24 1.16
C THR A 8 -22.08 0.76 1.57
N ARG A 9 -21.32 -0.13 0.91
CA ARG A 9 -21.18 -1.54 1.34
C ARG A 9 -20.08 -1.73 2.38
N VAL A 10 -18.95 -1.03 2.25
CA VAL A 10 -17.86 -1.06 3.24
C VAL A 10 -18.36 -0.52 4.57
N TYR A 11 -19.16 0.55 4.53
CA TYR A 11 -19.75 1.14 5.74
C TYR A 11 -20.92 0.36 6.35
N LYS A 12 -21.52 -0.61 5.64
CA LYS A 12 -22.61 -1.43 6.21
C LYS A 12 -22.10 -2.52 7.15
N THR A 13 -20.87 -2.99 6.94
CA THR A 13 -20.22 -4.00 7.79
C THR A 13 -19.58 -3.38 9.04
N LEU A 14 -19.45 -2.04 9.10
CA LEU A 14 -18.96 -1.28 10.25
C LEU A 14 -19.89 -1.30 11.46
N ALA A 15 -21.19 -1.49 11.27
CA ALA A 15 -22.19 -1.16 12.29
C ALA A 15 -22.18 -2.07 13.53
N ASN A 16 -21.51 -3.23 13.47
CA ASN A 16 -21.56 -4.25 14.52
C ASN A 16 -20.21 -4.55 15.19
N ASN A 17 -19.15 -3.80 14.85
CA ASN A 17 -17.80 -4.02 15.35
C ASN A 17 -17.25 -2.74 16.01
N PRO A 18 -16.27 -2.85 16.93
CA PRO A 18 -15.71 -1.68 17.59
C PRO A 18 -14.85 -0.89 16.61
N LEU A 19 -14.74 0.43 16.79
CA LEU A 19 -13.80 1.23 16.02
C LEU A 19 -12.40 0.99 16.60
N MET A 20 -11.52 0.47 15.76
CA MET A 20 -10.12 0.29 16.05
C MET A 20 -9.31 1.34 15.32
N GLU A 21 -8.24 1.84 15.89
CA GLU A 21 -7.41 2.89 15.28
C GLU A 21 -5.93 2.51 15.37
N PHE A 22 -5.17 2.76 14.29
CA PHE A 22 -3.72 2.65 14.41
C PHE A 22 -3.21 3.60 15.50
N HIS A 23 -2.54 3.02 16.49
CA HIS A 23 -2.11 3.73 17.68
C HIS A 23 -1.10 4.82 17.34
N ILE A 24 -1.41 6.04 17.77
CA ILE A 24 -0.46 7.15 17.78
C ILE A 24 -0.61 7.81 19.15
N SER A 25 0.51 8.01 19.84
CA SER A 25 0.52 8.60 21.16
C SER A 25 -0.13 9.98 21.15
N ARG A 26 -0.82 10.31 22.24
CA ARG A 26 -1.43 11.63 22.46
C ARG A 26 -0.45 12.76 22.16
N GLU A 27 0.77 12.65 22.69
CA GLU A 27 1.83 13.65 22.52
C GLU A 27 2.12 13.94 21.04
N ILE A 28 2.17 12.91 20.20
CA ILE A 28 2.40 13.09 18.77
C ILE A 28 1.16 13.65 18.08
N ARG A 29 -0.04 13.12 18.36
CA ARG A 29 -1.31 13.62 17.78
C ARG A 29 -1.47 15.13 18.03
N GLU A 30 -1.16 15.58 19.25
CA GLU A 30 -1.18 17.00 19.65
C GLU A 30 -0.12 17.83 18.89
N LYS A 31 1.11 17.32 18.74
CA LYS A 31 2.20 18.02 18.03
C LYS A 31 1.90 18.28 16.56
N ILE A 32 1.28 17.33 15.86
CA ILE A 32 0.98 17.45 14.42
C ILE A 32 -0.40 18.05 14.12
N ALA A 33 -1.19 18.38 15.15
CA ALA A 33 -2.57 18.89 15.04
C ALA A 33 -3.38 18.09 14.00
N PHE A 34 -3.42 16.77 14.19
CA PHE A 34 -4.10 15.86 13.27
C PHE A 34 -5.38 15.33 13.92
N ASP A 35 -6.52 15.85 13.45
CA ASP A 35 -7.85 15.58 14.01
C ASP A 35 -8.68 14.56 13.20
N GLU A 36 -8.10 14.03 12.13
CA GLU A 36 -8.75 13.02 11.28
C GLU A 36 -8.45 11.62 11.82
N LEU A 37 -9.35 10.69 11.48
CA LEU A 37 -9.17 9.27 11.79
C LEU A 37 -8.05 8.72 10.91
N LEU A 38 -6.91 8.43 11.53
CA LEU A 38 -5.83 7.71 10.88
C LEU A 38 -6.12 6.23 11.01
N PHE A 39 -6.32 5.55 9.87
CA PHE A 39 -6.39 4.09 9.79
C PHE A 39 -7.38 3.49 10.79
N ALA A 40 -8.66 3.87 10.67
CA ALA A 40 -9.68 3.38 11.56
C ALA A 40 -10.33 2.11 10.99
N SER A 41 -10.10 0.94 11.58
CA SER A 41 -10.71 -0.33 11.19
C SER A 41 -11.92 -0.63 12.08
N SER A 42 -12.77 -1.58 11.69
CA SER A 42 -13.76 -2.13 12.63
C SER A 42 -13.87 -3.64 12.48
N GLY A 43 -12.74 -4.34 12.48
CA GLY A 43 -12.71 -5.75 12.06
C GLY A 43 -13.12 -5.96 10.59
N ASN A 44 -13.22 -4.87 9.82
CA ASN A 44 -13.06 -4.84 8.36
C ASN A 44 -11.83 -3.99 8.10
N ILE A 45 -11.02 -4.37 7.11
CA ILE A 45 -9.82 -3.64 6.75
C ILE A 45 -10.26 -2.37 6.02
N ILE A 46 -10.21 -1.23 6.71
CA ILE A 46 -10.54 0.09 6.15
C ILE A 46 -9.22 0.74 5.79
N PHE A 47 -8.64 0.17 4.74
CA PHE A 47 -7.42 0.65 4.12
C PHE A 47 -7.46 2.18 3.99
N ALA A 48 -6.52 2.87 4.64
CA ALA A 48 -6.39 4.31 4.46
C ALA A 48 -6.18 4.65 2.99
N HIS A 49 -6.90 5.68 2.55
CA HIS A 49 -6.66 6.30 1.27
C HIS A 49 -5.22 6.84 1.24
N PHE A 50 -4.48 6.57 0.16
CA PHE A 50 -3.07 6.96 0.03
C PHE A 50 -2.83 8.46 0.21
N LYS A 51 -3.85 9.29 0.00
CA LYS A 51 -3.77 10.74 0.21
C LYS A 51 -3.60 11.06 1.71
N GLU A 52 -4.41 10.47 2.56
CA GLU A 52 -4.45 10.67 4.01
C GLU A 52 -3.13 10.18 4.63
N VAL A 53 -2.61 9.04 4.15
CA VAL A 53 -1.28 8.55 4.56
C VAL A 53 -0.19 9.56 4.20
N ARG A 54 -0.21 10.09 2.97
CA ARG A 54 0.77 11.09 2.52
C ARG A 54 0.66 12.40 3.29
N GLU A 55 -0.55 12.85 3.60
CA GLU A 55 -0.80 14.06 4.40
C GLU A 55 -0.31 13.89 5.84
N PHE A 56 -0.56 12.74 6.46
CA PHE A 56 -0.02 12.38 7.76
C PHE A 56 1.51 12.32 7.75
N THR A 57 2.09 11.56 6.82
CA THR A 57 3.56 11.45 6.70
C THR A 57 4.19 12.82 6.49
N LYS A 58 3.59 13.69 5.67
CA LYS A 58 4.06 15.06 5.48
C LYS A 58 4.08 15.83 6.80
N LYS A 59 2.96 15.85 7.55
CA LYS A 59 2.87 16.55 8.84
C LYS A 59 3.85 16.01 9.89
N VAL A 60 4.06 14.69 9.94
CA VAL A 60 5.06 14.10 10.83
C VAL A 60 6.48 14.51 10.43
N ASN A 61 6.79 14.49 9.13
CA ASN A 61 8.09 14.88 8.62
C ASN A 61 8.40 16.38 8.84
N GLU A 62 7.37 17.23 8.90
CA GLU A 62 7.53 18.65 9.25
C GLU A 62 8.04 18.87 10.69
N LEU A 63 7.99 17.86 11.57
CA LEU A 63 8.56 17.92 12.92
C LEU A 63 10.09 17.81 12.94
N PHE A 64 10.70 17.34 11.84
CA PHE A 64 12.13 17.02 11.79
C PHE A 64 12.85 17.88 10.76
N ASN A 65 14.11 18.22 11.03
CA ASN A 65 14.92 18.91 10.03
C ASN A 65 15.47 17.90 9.01
N PRO A 66 15.13 18.01 7.70
CA PRO A 66 15.54 17.02 6.71
C PRO A 66 17.06 16.94 6.48
N LEU A 67 17.83 17.97 6.85
CA LEU A 67 19.29 17.99 6.68
C LEU A 67 20.05 17.40 7.88
N ILE A 68 19.43 17.40 9.06
CA ILE A 68 20.08 17.00 10.32
C ILE A 68 19.51 15.66 10.82
N GLU A 69 18.23 15.42 10.57
CA GLU A 69 17.43 14.32 11.10
C GLU A 69 16.79 13.49 9.97
N SER A 70 17.49 13.36 8.84
CA SER A 70 17.02 12.62 7.66
C SER A 70 16.62 11.17 7.98
N GLN A 71 17.26 10.55 8.97
CA GLN A 71 16.94 9.20 9.45
C GLN A 71 15.58 9.08 10.16
N LYS A 72 15.01 10.20 10.62
CA LYS A 72 13.67 10.24 11.25
C LYS A 72 12.56 10.50 10.25
N MET A 73 12.92 10.84 9.00
CA MET A 73 11.96 11.08 7.94
C MET A 73 11.28 9.78 7.56
N LEU A 74 9.95 9.80 7.58
CA LEU A 74 9.11 8.67 7.24
C LEU A 74 8.77 8.68 5.76
N LYS A 75 8.67 7.47 5.19
CA LYS A 75 8.12 7.19 3.87
C LYS A 75 6.63 6.90 3.98
N ALA A 76 5.83 7.41 3.04
CA ALA A 76 4.38 7.24 3.10
C ALA A 76 3.97 5.78 2.86
N SER A 77 4.68 5.06 2.00
CA SER A 77 4.44 3.64 1.76
C SER A 77 4.77 2.78 2.97
N HIS A 78 5.77 3.15 3.77
CA HIS A 78 6.12 2.42 4.99
C HIS A 78 5.08 2.63 6.08
N VAL A 79 4.59 3.86 6.26
CA VAL A 79 3.46 4.13 7.17
C VAL A 79 2.21 3.36 6.72
N ASN A 80 1.91 3.37 5.42
CA ASN A 80 0.82 2.58 4.87
C ASN A 80 1.00 1.08 5.19
N ALA A 81 2.19 0.53 4.95
CA ALA A 81 2.48 -0.88 5.19
C ALA A 81 2.31 -1.30 6.65
N MET A 82 2.69 -0.45 7.59
CA MET A 82 2.48 -0.73 9.01
C MET A 82 1.01 -0.75 9.38
N ALA A 83 0.26 0.25 8.92
CA ALA A 83 -1.18 0.28 9.12
C ALA A 83 -1.87 -0.93 8.48
N LEU A 84 -1.41 -1.39 7.31
CA LEU A 84 -1.93 -2.62 6.70
C LEU A 84 -1.75 -3.85 7.58
N ILE A 85 -0.57 -4.00 8.19
CA ILE A 85 -0.29 -5.13 9.09
C ILE A 85 -1.24 -5.06 10.30
N ASP A 86 -1.40 -3.89 10.88
CA ASP A 86 -2.27 -3.63 12.03
C ASP A 86 -3.75 -3.94 11.72
N GLU A 87 -4.27 -3.41 10.60
CA GLU A 87 -5.65 -3.67 10.18
C GLU A 87 -5.89 -5.16 9.86
N ILE A 88 -4.90 -5.86 9.29
CA ILE A 88 -4.96 -7.31 9.06
C ILE A 88 -5.00 -8.06 10.40
N PHE A 89 -4.25 -7.61 11.41
CA PHE A 89 -4.25 -8.25 12.73
C PHE A 89 -5.60 -8.08 13.43
N HIS A 90 -6.22 -6.90 13.35
CA HIS A 90 -7.60 -6.69 13.80
C HIS A 90 -8.61 -7.58 13.07
N TYR A 91 -8.45 -7.73 11.75
CA TYR A 91 -9.31 -8.62 10.98
C TYR A 91 -9.16 -10.08 11.42
N ILE A 92 -7.96 -10.52 11.77
CA ILE A 92 -7.73 -11.86 12.34
C ILE A 92 -8.37 -11.99 13.73
N CYS A 93 -8.30 -10.97 14.59
CA CYS A 93 -9.05 -10.95 15.87
C CYS A 93 -10.56 -11.12 15.64
N TYR A 94 -11.10 -10.44 14.63
CA TYR A 94 -12.49 -10.58 14.21
C TYR A 94 -12.81 -12.01 13.72
N LEU A 95 -11.97 -12.59 12.86
CA LEU A 95 -12.12 -13.97 12.40
C LEU A 95 -12.07 -14.97 13.55
N PHE A 96 -11.16 -14.76 14.51
CA PHE A 96 -11.02 -15.58 15.69
C PHE A 96 -12.31 -15.60 16.52
N ARG A 97 -12.88 -14.41 16.79
CA ARG A 97 -14.18 -14.32 17.47
C ARG A 97 -15.29 -15.02 16.69
N ARG A 98 -15.33 -14.81 15.38
CA ARG A 98 -16.39 -15.36 14.53
C ARG A 98 -16.35 -16.88 14.40
N GLU A 99 -15.17 -17.46 14.29
CA GLU A 99 -15.00 -18.86 13.88
C GLU A 99 -14.55 -19.79 15.00
N LYS A 100 -13.93 -19.26 16.06
CA LYS A 100 -13.30 -20.06 17.11
C LYS A 100 -13.97 -19.86 18.47
N ASN A 101 -14.01 -18.62 18.95
CA ASN A 101 -14.61 -18.31 20.25
C ASN A 101 -15.13 -16.87 20.27
N GLU A 102 -16.45 -16.72 20.20
CA GLU A 102 -17.16 -15.42 20.21
C GLU A 102 -16.82 -14.57 21.43
N ASN A 103 -16.62 -15.20 22.58
CA ASN A 103 -16.42 -14.53 23.86
C ASN A 103 -14.94 -14.42 24.28
N ALA A 104 -13.99 -14.81 23.41
CA ALA A 104 -12.58 -14.95 23.79
C ALA A 104 -11.99 -13.73 24.52
N PHE A 105 -12.27 -12.51 24.03
CA PHE A 105 -11.74 -11.29 24.64
C PHE A 105 -12.49 -10.88 25.92
N ALA A 106 -13.77 -11.24 26.05
CA ALA A 106 -14.52 -11.06 27.29
C ALA A 106 -14.03 -12.03 28.37
N GLU A 107 -13.79 -13.28 28.00
CA GLU A 107 -13.19 -14.31 28.86
C GLU A 107 -11.77 -13.93 29.27
N LEU A 108 -10.97 -13.38 28.36
CA LEU A 108 -9.65 -12.85 28.65
C LEU A 108 -9.71 -11.71 29.67
N TYR A 109 -10.65 -10.77 29.52
CA TYR A 109 -10.82 -9.68 30.49
C TYR A 109 -11.09 -10.25 31.90
N LEU A 110 -11.99 -11.23 32.03
CA LEU A 110 -12.30 -11.88 33.31
C LEU A 110 -11.10 -12.66 33.87
N HIS A 111 -10.33 -13.31 33.00
CA HIS A 111 -9.09 -14.01 33.39
C HIS A 111 -8.07 -13.04 33.97
N LEU A 112 -7.84 -11.91 33.30
CA LEU A 112 -6.94 -10.85 33.76
C LEU A 112 -7.44 -10.20 35.05
N GLU A 113 -8.74 -9.95 35.18
CA GLU A 113 -9.33 -9.40 36.40
C GLU A 113 -9.09 -10.32 37.60
N LYS A 114 -9.22 -11.63 37.39
CA LYS A 114 -8.94 -12.65 38.43
C LYS A 114 -7.46 -12.73 38.80
N SER A 115 -6.53 -12.64 37.83
CA SER A 115 -5.09 -12.76 38.11
C SER A 115 -4.46 -11.47 38.63
N LEU A 116 -4.84 -10.30 38.10
CA LEU A 116 -4.25 -9.01 38.45
C LEU A 116 -5.02 -8.29 39.56
N GLY A 117 -6.32 -8.52 39.64
CA GLY A 117 -7.27 -7.76 40.45
C GLY A 117 -7.87 -6.58 39.67
N GLU A 118 -9.17 -6.36 39.86
CA GLU A 118 -9.98 -5.33 39.20
C GLU A 118 -9.30 -3.97 39.14
N LYS A 119 -8.84 -3.45 40.29
CA LYS A 119 -8.20 -2.13 40.35
C LYS A 119 -6.96 -2.04 39.44
N LYS A 120 -6.08 -3.03 39.47
CA LYS A 120 -4.82 -2.99 38.70
C LYS A 120 -5.05 -3.13 37.21
N LEU A 121 -6.07 -3.91 36.81
CA LEU A 121 -6.47 -4.02 35.42
C LEU A 121 -7.10 -2.73 34.93
N ASN A 122 -8.02 -2.14 35.70
CA ASN A 122 -8.64 -0.87 35.36
C ASN A 122 -7.62 0.27 35.25
N ASP A 123 -6.69 0.38 36.20
CA ASP A 123 -5.61 1.38 36.16
C ASP A 123 -4.71 1.21 34.91
N LEU A 124 -4.45 -0.04 34.48
CA LEU A 124 -3.68 -0.34 33.27
C LEU A 124 -4.43 0.09 31.99
N LEU A 125 -5.70 -0.29 31.86
CA LEU A 125 -6.51 0.06 30.70
C LEU A 125 -6.76 1.58 30.64
N LEU A 126 -6.93 2.23 31.79
CA LEU A 126 -7.06 3.68 31.86
C LEU A 126 -5.79 4.38 31.38
N ALA A 127 -4.62 3.97 31.88
CA ALA A 127 -3.34 4.53 31.44
C ALA A 127 -3.10 4.32 29.93
N PHE A 128 -3.58 3.19 29.39
CA PHE A 128 -3.56 2.95 27.94
C PHE A 128 -4.42 3.96 27.18
N VAL A 129 -5.68 4.16 27.59
CA VAL A 129 -6.60 5.13 26.95
C VAL A 129 -6.10 6.57 27.09
N GLU A 130 -5.42 6.90 28.19
CA GLU A 130 -4.81 8.22 28.36
C GLU A 130 -3.66 8.46 27.37
N GLU A 131 -2.77 7.48 27.19
CA GLU A 131 -1.61 7.57 26.30
C GLU A 131 -1.99 7.45 24.82
N PHE A 132 -2.97 6.59 24.51
CA PHE A 132 -3.47 6.32 23.17
C PHE A 132 -4.98 6.58 23.10
N PRO A 133 -5.41 7.85 23.16
CA PRO A 133 -6.81 8.20 23.30
C PRO A 133 -7.60 7.89 22.01
N PRO A 134 -8.68 7.10 22.11
CA PRO A 134 -9.66 6.97 21.04
C PRO A 134 -10.23 8.34 20.66
N LEU A 135 -10.71 8.49 19.42
CA LEU A 135 -11.15 9.79 18.89
C LEU A 135 -12.08 10.60 19.81
N PRO A 136 -13.09 10.01 20.49
CA PRO A 136 -13.95 10.78 21.40
C PRO A 136 -13.22 11.36 22.60
N VAL A 137 -12.25 10.62 23.15
CA VAL A 137 -11.42 11.04 24.30
C VAL A 137 -10.43 12.10 23.83
N TYR A 138 -9.78 11.88 22.68
CA TYR A 138 -8.85 12.84 22.09
C TYR A 138 -9.51 14.19 21.78
N LYS A 139 -10.74 14.18 21.25
CA LYS A 139 -11.53 15.39 20.97
C LYS A 139 -12.16 16.03 22.21
N GLY A 140 -11.90 15.49 23.41
CA GLY A 140 -12.44 16.00 24.67
C GLY A 140 -13.96 15.90 24.78
N LYS A 141 -14.60 14.97 24.03
CA LYS A 141 -16.06 14.75 24.09
C LYS A 141 -16.48 13.93 25.31
N GLN A 142 -15.57 13.11 25.83
CA GLN A 142 -15.74 12.29 27.03
C GLN A 142 -14.39 12.08 27.71
N SER A 143 -14.38 11.78 29.01
CA SER A 143 -13.16 11.43 29.74
C SER A 143 -12.69 10.00 29.41
N ALA A 144 -11.46 9.66 29.78
CA ALA A 144 -10.92 8.31 29.57
C ALA A 144 -11.69 7.26 30.42
N GLU A 145 -12.09 7.63 31.64
CA GLU A 145 -12.89 6.81 32.55
C GLU A 145 -14.33 6.62 32.05
N GLU A 146 -14.95 7.70 31.55
CA GLU A 146 -16.27 7.66 30.93
C GLU A 146 -16.27 6.75 29.71
N TYR A 147 -15.24 6.87 28.85
CA TYR A 147 -15.09 5.98 27.71
C TYR A 147 -14.90 4.53 28.16
N LEU A 148 -13.97 4.26 29.06
CA LEU A 148 -13.66 2.90 29.48
C LEU A 148 -14.83 2.19 30.18
N SER A 149 -15.71 2.93 30.85
CA SER A 149 -16.92 2.38 31.49
C SER A 149 -18.12 2.25 30.55
N GLY A 150 -18.01 2.77 29.33
CA GLY A 150 -19.07 2.78 28.32
C GLY A 150 -19.04 1.56 27.38
N SER A 151 -20.00 1.55 26.45
CA SER A 151 -20.02 0.64 25.31
C SER A 151 -20.29 1.45 24.05
N THR A 152 -19.55 1.17 22.97
CA THR A 152 -19.67 1.93 21.73
C THR A 152 -19.62 1.00 20.51
N SER A 153 -20.22 1.45 19.41
CA SER A 153 -20.03 0.88 18.08
C SER A 153 -19.22 1.83 17.20
N ALA A 154 -18.60 1.32 16.12
CA ALA A 154 -17.93 2.19 15.15
C ALA A 154 -18.85 3.26 14.56
N LYS A 155 -20.15 2.96 14.41
CA LYS A 155 -21.14 3.91 13.92
C LYS A 155 -21.41 5.05 14.89
N ASP A 156 -21.42 4.78 16.20
CA ASP A 156 -21.61 5.83 17.23
C ASP A 156 -20.47 6.87 17.18
N ILE A 157 -19.26 6.43 16.83
CA ILE A 157 -18.08 7.29 16.76
C ILE A 157 -18.00 8.02 15.40
N LEU A 158 -18.23 7.31 14.29
CA LEU A 158 -18.04 7.83 12.93
C LEU A 158 -19.24 8.64 12.40
N LEU A 159 -20.46 8.28 12.79
CA LEU A 159 -21.72 8.85 12.27
C LEU A 159 -22.65 9.27 13.41
N PRO A 160 -22.26 10.28 14.23
CA PRO A 160 -23.07 10.70 15.35
C PRO A 160 -24.44 11.22 14.89
N GLY A 161 -25.52 10.60 15.39
CA GLY A 161 -26.91 11.03 15.15
C GLY A 161 -27.72 10.20 14.15
N GLU A 162 -27.15 9.15 13.52
CA GLU A 162 -27.95 8.20 12.75
C GLU A 162 -28.77 7.27 13.66
N LYS A 163 -29.99 6.89 13.24
CA LYS A 163 -30.83 5.96 14.00
C LYS A 163 -30.16 4.58 14.09
N LYS A 164 -30.04 4.06 15.30
CA LYS A 164 -29.60 2.69 15.57
C LYS A 164 -30.55 1.68 14.92
N GLN A 165 -30.01 0.74 14.16
CA GLN A 165 -30.78 -0.39 13.63
C GLN A 165 -30.91 -1.48 14.70
N LYS A 166 -32.00 -2.26 14.66
CA LYS A 166 -32.32 -3.32 15.64
C LYS A 166 -31.27 -4.45 15.76
N THR A 167 -30.29 -4.49 14.86
CA THR A 167 -29.25 -5.53 14.73
C THR A 167 -27.86 -5.06 15.17
N GLU A 168 -27.74 -3.86 15.74
CA GLU A 168 -26.47 -3.28 16.20
C GLU A 168 -26.20 -3.73 17.65
N THR A 169 -25.06 -4.41 17.86
CA THR A 169 -24.56 -4.81 19.18
C THR A 169 -23.50 -3.80 19.63
N GLU A 170 -23.75 -3.14 20.76
CA GLU A 170 -22.73 -2.34 21.44
C GLU A 170 -21.68 -3.27 22.07
N ILE A 171 -20.41 -2.90 21.96
CA ILE A 171 -19.30 -3.66 22.52
C ILE A 171 -18.73 -2.87 23.69
N ASP A 172 -18.44 -3.57 24.79
CA ASP A 172 -17.80 -2.98 25.95
C ASP A 172 -16.43 -2.40 25.54
N ASN A 173 -16.23 -1.12 25.85
CA ASN A 173 -15.00 -0.42 25.47
C ASN A 173 -13.77 -1.04 26.14
N LYS A 174 -13.90 -1.72 27.29
CA LYS A 174 -12.80 -2.46 27.92
C LYS A 174 -12.30 -3.60 27.05
N ILE A 175 -13.20 -4.31 26.38
CA ILE A 175 -12.86 -5.43 25.49
C ILE A 175 -12.11 -4.89 24.27
N THR A 176 -12.60 -3.77 23.73
CA THR A 176 -11.97 -3.05 22.62
C THR A 176 -10.55 -2.62 22.98
N VAL A 177 -10.38 -1.92 24.11
CA VAL A 177 -9.08 -1.45 24.62
C VAL A 177 -8.13 -2.61 24.89
N LEU A 178 -8.65 -3.76 25.32
CA LEU A 178 -7.83 -4.95 25.56
C LEU A 178 -7.26 -5.56 24.27
N GLU A 179 -8.05 -5.60 23.20
CA GLU A 179 -7.55 -6.00 21.86
C GLU A 179 -6.45 -5.04 21.39
N GLU A 180 -6.70 -3.75 21.50
CA GLU A 180 -5.78 -2.68 21.14
C GLU A 180 -4.46 -2.74 21.94
N PHE A 181 -4.54 -3.04 23.23
CA PHE A 181 -3.39 -3.27 24.10
C PHE A 181 -2.50 -4.42 23.60
N ILE A 182 -3.10 -5.52 23.16
CA ILE A 182 -2.38 -6.69 22.64
C ILE A 182 -1.64 -6.32 21.36
N LEU A 183 -2.32 -5.66 20.42
CA LEU A 183 -1.72 -5.30 19.14
C LEU A 183 -0.64 -4.22 19.29
N LEU A 184 -0.82 -3.25 20.18
CA LEU A 184 0.24 -2.29 20.52
C LEU A 184 1.48 -2.99 21.09
N HIS A 185 1.30 -3.97 21.96
CA HIS A 185 2.42 -4.75 22.50
C HIS A 185 3.19 -5.45 21.38
N LEU A 186 2.47 -6.16 20.50
CA LEU A 186 3.06 -6.87 19.36
C LEU A 186 3.74 -5.91 18.37
N ALA A 187 3.16 -4.74 18.11
CA ALA A 187 3.75 -3.70 17.27
C ALA A 187 5.09 -3.19 17.84
N ASN A 188 5.20 -3.07 19.17
CA ASN A 188 6.45 -2.69 19.84
C ASN A 188 7.48 -3.83 19.91
N GLU A 189 7.06 -5.10 19.79
CA GLU A 189 7.96 -6.26 19.65
C GLU A 189 8.48 -6.45 18.20
N ASN A 190 7.84 -5.83 17.20
CA ASN A 190 8.21 -5.98 15.78
C ASN A 190 9.45 -5.15 15.40
N PRO A 191 10.60 -5.77 15.03
CA PRO A 191 11.81 -5.02 14.72
C PRO A 191 11.67 -4.12 13.48
N ALA A 192 10.81 -4.46 12.52
CA ALA A 192 10.56 -3.62 11.34
C ALA A 192 9.84 -2.29 11.69
N PHE A 193 9.22 -2.22 12.87
CA PHE A 193 8.52 -1.03 13.36
C PHE A 193 9.44 -0.11 14.17
N GLU A 194 10.69 -0.51 14.45
CA GLU A 194 11.64 0.25 15.27
C GLU A 194 11.81 1.72 14.85
N PRO A 195 11.96 2.06 13.55
CA PRO A 195 12.08 3.45 13.09
C PRO A 195 10.86 4.33 13.42
N PHE A 196 9.71 3.71 13.70
CA PHE A 196 8.42 4.36 13.88
C PHE A 196 7.97 4.38 15.35
N LEU A 197 8.71 3.75 16.27
CA LEU A 197 8.34 3.64 17.69
C LEU A 197 8.09 5.00 18.35
N PHE A 198 8.66 6.10 17.84
CA PHE A 198 8.35 7.43 18.38
C PHE A 198 6.87 7.81 18.21
N LEU A 199 6.15 7.19 17.29
CA LEU A 199 4.70 7.36 17.10
C LEU A 199 3.89 6.61 18.16
N PHE A 200 4.31 5.39 18.55
CA PHE A 200 3.51 4.47 19.38
C PHE A 200 4.28 3.70 20.45
N SER A 201 5.30 4.31 21.05
CA SER A 201 6.12 3.66 22.07
C SER A 201 5.29 3.30 23.30
N ASN A 202 5.33 2.03 23.71
CA ASN A 202 4.68 1.55 24.93
C ASN A 202 5.51 1.78 26.21
N LYS A 203 6.66 2.50 26.16
CA LYS A 203 7.59 2.64 27.30
C LYS A 203 6.95 3.15 28.59
N LYS A 204 5.98 4.07 28.50
CA LYS A 204 5.25 4.57 29.68
C LYS A 204 4.38 3.47 30.29
N LEU A 205 3.72 2.66 29.47
CA LEU A 205 2.89 1.55 29.92
C LEU A 205 3.71 0.42 30.53
N VAL A 206 4.87 0.09 29.93
CA VAL A 206 5.81 -0.92 30.45
C VAL A 206 6.29 -0.60 31.87
N SER A 207 6.31 0.68 32.27
CA SER A 207 6.69 1.09 33.62
C SER A 207 5.65 0.72 34.70
N LEU A 208 4.42 0.39 34.30
CA LEU A 208 3.36 -0.04 35.21
C LEU A 208 3.60 -1.47 35.70
N ALA A 209 3.47 -1.69 37.01
CA ALA A 209 3.71 -2.99 37.63
C ALA A 209 2.79 -4.12 37.10
N SER A 210 1.61 -3.78 36.59
CA SER A 210 0.65 -4.73 36.01
C SER A 210 0.96 -5.12 34.56
N TYR A 211 1.78 -4.35 33.83
CA TYR A 211 1.93 -4.50 32.38
C TYR A 211 2.53 -5.86 31.98
N ASN A 212 3.70 -6.20 32.51
CA ASN A 212 4.38 -7.45 32.15
C ASN A 212 3.57 -8.68 32.59
N LYS A 213 2.96 -8.62 33.78
CA LYS A 213 2.10 -9.69 34.26
C LYS A 213 0.87 -9.86 33.36
N ALA A 214 0.23 -8.76 32.94
CA ALA A 214 -0.89 -8.82 32.00
C ALA A 214 -0.48 -9.51 30.69
N TRP A 215 0.69 -9.18 30.15
CA TRP A 215 1.19 -9.80 28.93
C TRP A 215 1.49 -11.29 29.07
N GLU A 216 2.06 -11.73 30.19
CA GLU A 216 2.26 -13.15 30.49
C GLU A 216 0.92 -13.91 30.52
N GLU A 217 -0.06 -13.38 31.27
CA GLU A 217 -1.40 -13.98 31.38
C GLU A 217 -2.16 -14.01 30.04
N ILE A 218 -1.99 -12.98 29.19
CA ILE A 218 -2.56 -12.96 27.84
C ILE A 218 -2.01 -14.10 26.99
N LYS A 219 -0.68 -14.30 27.02
CA LYS A 219 -0.05 -15.39 26.25
C LYS A 219 -0.57 -16.74 26.74
N ASP A 220 -0.57 -16.97 28.05
CA ASP A 220 -1.01 -18.22 28.65
C ASP A 220 -2.48 -18.51 28.32
N PHE A 221 -3.35 -17.49 28.40
CA PHE A 221 -4.76 -17.61 28.02
C PHE A 221 -4.93 -18.10 26.58
N PHE A 222 -4.25 -17.48 25.61
CA PHE A 222 -4.42 -17.84 24.20
C PHE A 222 -3.77 -19.18 23.81
N GLU A 223 -2.87 -19.73 24.61
CA GLU A 223 -2.37 -21.10 24.44
C GLU A 223 -3.44 -22.16 24.79
N GLU A 224 -4.41 -21.83 25.64
CA GLU A 224 -5.53 -22.71 25.99
C GLU A 224 -6.74 -22.56 25.04
N GLN A 225 -6.73 -21.55 24.16
CA GLN A 225 -7.80 -21.28 23.21
C GLN A 225 -7.68 -22.12 21.92
N PRO A 226 -8.76 -22.27 21.12
CA PRO A 226 -8.70 -22.98 19.86
C PRO A 226 -7.71 -22.35 18.88
N PHE A 227 -6.96 -23.19 18.16
CA PHE A 227 -5.98 -22.73 17.19
C PHE A 227 -6.60 -22.19 15.89
N ILE A 228 -5.86 -21.29 15.23
CA ILE A 228 -6.28 -20.57 14.02
C ILE A 228 -5.11 -20.49 13.01
N GLY A 229 -5.44 -20.17 11.75
CA GLY A 229 -4.47 -19.94 10.69
C GLY A 229 -3.94 -21.21 10.02
N PRO A 230 -3.12 -21.06 8.97
CA PRO A 230 -2.65 -22.17 8.13
C PRO A 230 -1.77 -23.18 8.90
N ASN A 231 -0.99 -22.71 9.87
CA ASN A 231 -0.13 -23.55 10.70
C ASN A 231 -0.82 -24.09 11.96
N ASN A 232 -2.10 -23.76 12.17
CA ASN A 232 -2.90 -24.17 13.32
C ASN A 232 -2.19 -23.84 14.66
N THR A 233 -1.91 -22.56 14.87
CA THR A 233 -1.18 -22.02 16.03
C THR A 233 -2.11 -21.22 16.97
N SER A 234 -1.63 -20.87 18.17
CA SER A 234 -2.32 -19.93 19.05
C SER A 234 -2.40 -18.54 18.41
N LEU A 235 -3.39 -17.73 18.80
CA LEU A 235 -3.59 -16.40 18.20
C LEU A 235 -2.34 -15.52 18.27
N ILE A 236 -1.64 -15.53 19.41
CA ILE A 236 -0.41 -14.75 19.61
C ILE A 236 0.74 -15.27 18.73
N LYS A 237 0.88 -16.59 18.58
CA LYS A 237 1.89 -17.19 17.69
C LYS A 237 1.60 -16.84 16.23
N LEU A 238 0.34 -16.89 15.80
CA LEU A 238 -0.07 -16.49 14.46
C LEU A 238 0.41 -15.07 14.14
N PHE A 239 0.19 -14.09 15.02
CA PHE A 239 0.67 -12.72 14.79
C PHE A 239 2.19 -12.58 14.68
N LYS A 240 2.95 -13.48 15.29
CA LYS A 240 4.41 -13.49 15.22
C LYS A 240 4.97 -14.11 13.94
N GLU A 241 4.20 -14.94 13.23
CA GLU A 241 4.70 -15.65 12.03
C GLU A 241 5.29 -14.72 10.96
N PRO A 242 4.64 -13.60 10.54
CA PRO A 242 5.24 -12.71 9.55
C PRO A 242 6.51 -12.04 10.07
N VAL A 243 6.49 -11.65 11.35
CA VAL A 243 7.61 -10.99 12.03
C VAL A 243 8.81 -11.93 12.13
N GLU A 244 8.61 -13.18 12.48
CA GLU A 244 9.67 -14.20 12.54
C GLU A 244 10.23 -14.53 11.14
N PHE A 245 9.37 -14.55 10.12
CA PHE A 245 9.79 -14.80 8.74
C PHE A 245 10.63 -13.66 8.16
N SER A 246 10.26 -12.40 8.43
CA SER A 246 11.00 -11.24 7.96
C SER A 246 11.11 -10.13 9.02
N PRO A 247 12.00 -10.26 10.01
CA PRO A 247 12.01 -9.40 11.19
C PRO A 247 12.25 -7.93 10.89
N LEU A 248 13.03 -7.62 9.86
CA LEU A 248 13.49 -6.26 9.54
C LEU A 248 12.84 -5.70 8.26
N SER A 249 11.82 -6.35 7.70
CA SER A 249 11.22 -5.94 6.42
C SER A 249 9.70 -5.92 6.46
N LEU A 250 9.10 -4.72 6.41
CA LEU A 250 7.66 -4.56 6.22
C LEU A 250 7.17 -5.26 4.95
N LYS A 251 7.92 -5.12 3.84
CA LYS A 251 7.60 -5.79 2.59
C LYS A 251 7.63 -7.32 2.75
N GLY A 252 8.67 -7.86 3.40
CA GLY A 252 8.77 -9.29 3.65
C GLY A 252 7.64 -9.85 4.53
N GLN A 253 7.22 -9.07 5.54
CA GLN A 253 6.07 -9.42 6.39
C GLN A 253 4.76 -9.43 5.59
N LEU A 254 4.51 -8.39 4.78
CA LEU A 254 3.33 -8.35 3.89
C LEU A 254 3.36 -9.46 2.83
N ASP A 255 4.54 -9.80 2.28
CA ASP A 255 4.71 -10.90 1.34
C ASP A 255 4.43 -12.27 1.97
N TYR A 256 4.80 -12.46 3.25
CA TYR A 256 4.43 -13.64 4.03
C TYR A 256 2.91 -13.73 4.19
N ILE A 257 2.28 -12.65 4.67
CA ILE A 257 0.82 -12.57 4.84
C ILE A 257 0.10 -12.86 3.51
N ARG A 258 0.55 -12.26 2.41
CA ARG A 258 0.02 -12.47 1.06
C ARG A 258 0.05 -13.95 0.66
N THR A 259 1.14 -14.65 0.99
CA THR A 259 1.39 -16.02 0.52
C THR A 259 0.72 -17.07 1.42
N HIS A 260 0.77 -16.86 2.73
CA HIS A 260 0.35 -17.85 3.72
C HIS A 260 -1.07 -17.60 4.26
N TRP A 261 -1.55 -16.36 4.26
CA TRP A 261 -2.86 -15.98 4.81
C TRP A 261 -3.87 -15.61 3.73
N ALA A 262 -3.62 -15.95 2.47
CA ALA A 262 -4.51 -15.66 1.34
C ALA A 262 -5.95 -16.13 1.60
N ASP A 263 -6.13 -17.36 2.10
CA ASP A 263 -7.44 -17.93 2.39
C ASP A 263 -8.16 -17.22 3.54
N LEU A 264 -7.41 -16.74 4.55
CA LEU A 264 -7.96 -15.95 5.65
C LEU A 264 -8.45 -14.59 5.16
N LEU A 265 -7.66 -13.93 4.31
CA LEU A 265 -7.91 -12.58 3.82
C LEU A 265 -9.02 -12.50 2.78
N GLY A 266 -9.22 -13.54 1.96
CA GLY A 266 -10.27 -13.57 0.95
C GLY A 266 -10.23 -12.35 0.01
N GLU A 267 -11.30 -11.56 -0.02
CA GLU A 267 -11.41 -10.38 -0.89
C GLU A 267 -10.41 -9.26 -0.57
N TRP A 268 -9.83 -9.24 0.64
CA TRP A 268 -8.89 -8.21 1.07
C TRP A 268 -7.48 -8.39 0.49
N LEU A 269 -7.18 -9.57 -0.06
CA LEU A 269 -5.89 -9.87 -0.68
C LEU A 269 -5.53 -8.88 -1.81
N MET A 270 -6.50 -8.48 -2.62
CA MET A 270 -6.28 -7.53 -3.72
C MET A 270 -5.81 -6.15 -3.24
N ARG A 271 -6.25 -5.73 -2.05
CA ARG A 271 -5.86 -4.45 -1.48
C ARG A 271 -4.50 -4.52 -0.79
N LEU A 272 -4.13 -5.67 -0.21
CA LEU A 272 -2.77 -5.96 0.25
C LEU A 272 -1.76 -5.81 -0.89
N LEU A 273 -2.07 -6.32 -2.09
CA LEU A 273 -1.22 -6.19 -3.28
C LEU A 273 -0.92 -4.72 -3.62
N ALA A 274 -1.95 -3.85 -3.61
CA ALA A 274 -1.76 -2.43 -3.87
C ALA A 274 -0.83 -1.75 -2.84
N GLY A 275 -0.89 -2.18 -1.58
CA GLY A 275 0.03 -1.72 -0.53
C GLY A 275 1.48 -2.16 -0.75
N ILE A 276 1.68 -3.41 -1.16
CA ILE A 276 3.00 -3.96 -1.50
C ILE A 276 3.58 -3.25 -2.73
N ASP A 277 2.77 -2.99 -3.76
CA ASP A 277 3.18 -2.24 -4.94
C ASP A 277 3.60 -0.81 -4.56
N PHE A 278 2.86 -0.15 -3.66
CA PHE A 278 3.22 1.20 -3.20
C PHE A 278 4.57 1.23 -2.47
N LEU A 279 4.84 0.25 -1.58
CA LEU A 279 6.17 0.06 -0.97
C LEU A 279 7.25 -0.14 -2.03
N GLN A 280 7.00 -1.05 -2.98
CA GLN A 280 7.98 -1.39 -4.00
C GLN A 280 8.32 -0.20 -4.89
N GLU A 281 7.36 0.67 -5.21
CA GLU A 281 7.61 1.90 -5.97
C GLU A 281 8.47 2.91 -5.20
N GLU A 282 8.18 3.16 -3.92
CA GLU A 282 8.92 4.15 -3.11
C GLU A 282 10.29 3.65 -2.61
N ASP A 283 10.52 2.33 -2.61
CA ASP A 283 11.81 1.71 -2.29
C ASP A 283 12.72 1.52 -3.52
N LYS A 284 12.28 1.91 -4.72
CA LYS A 284 13.16 1.91 -5.91
C LYS A 284 14.41 2.77 -5.65
N PRO A 285 15.61 2.29 -6.00
CA PRO A 285 16.87 3.02 -5.75
C PRO A 285 16.93 4.44 -6.34
N GLY A 286 16.13 4.74 -7.36
CA GLY A 286 16.03 6.09 -7.95
C GLY A 286 15.12 7.06 -7.19
N TRP A 287 14.35 6.57 -6.23
CA TRP A 287 13.37 7.34 -5.44
C TRP A 287 13.86 7.64 -4.01
N SER A 288 15.09 7.25 -3.68
CA SER A 288 15.70 7.37 -2.35
C SER A 288 16.12 8.79 -1.98
N GLY A 289 15.23 9.79 -2.11
CA GLY A 289 15.30 11.08 -1.41
C GLY A 289 16.54 11.97 -1.62
N HIS A 290 17.56 11.54 -2.36
CA HIS A 290 18.75 12.32 -2.68
C HIS A 290 18.51 13.31 -3.83
N PHE A 291 17.31 13.34 -4.40
CA PHE A 291 16.87 14.44 -5.24
C PHE A 291 16.48 15.62 -4.34
N SER A 292 17.28 16.67 -4.42
CA SER A 292 17.06 17.96 -3.76
C SER A 292 15.76 18.59 -4.27
N GLY A 293 14.70 18.41 -3.50
CA GLY A 293 13.42 19.09 -3.65
C GLY A 293 12.42 18.33 -4.54
N PRO A 294 11.10 18.60 -4.36
CA PRO A 294 10.10 18.10 -5.29
C PRO A 294 10.48 18.58 -6.69
N PRO A 295 10.63 17.70 -7.70
CA PRO A 295 10.69 18.18 -9.06
C PRO A 295 9.43 19.02 -9.32
N PRO A 296 9.51 20.11 -10.09
CA PRO A 296 8.34 20.89 -10.42
C PRO A 296 7.31 19.98 -11.11
N MET A 297 6.32 19.52 -10.35
CA MET A 297 5.13 18.80 -10.83
C MET A 297 4.11 19.83 -11.32
N GLU A 298 4.54 20.78 -12.14
CA GLU A 298 3.59 21.55 -12.93
C GLU A 298 3.12 20.65 -14.07
N ALA A 299 1.82 20.34 -14.10
CA ALA A 299 1.25 19.65 -15.24
C ALA A 299 1.45 20.52 -16.48
N TYR A 300 1.97 19.92 -17.56
CA TYR A 300 2.08 20.62 -18.84
C TYR A 300 0.69 21.11 -19.28
N ASP A 301 0.59 22.42 -19.55
CA ASP A 301 -0.62 23.02 -20.11
C ASP A 301 -0.59 22.91 -21.64
N TYR A 302 -1.49 22.08 -22.18
CA TYR A 302 -1.66 21.87 -23.62
C TYR A 302 -2.87 22.63 -24.19
N ASN A 303 -3.47 23.57 -23.45
CA ASN A 303 -4.60 24.36 -23.93
C ASN A 303 -4.30 25.13 -25.23
N SER A 304 -3.02 25.47 -25.47
CA SER A 304 -2.57 26.08 -26.72
C SER A 304 -2.71 25.16 -27.94
N LEU A 305 -2.50 23.85 -27.78
CA LEU A 305 -2.65 22.87 -28.87
C LEU A 305 -4.11 22.62 -29.25
N LEU A 306 -5.04 22.82 -28.32
CA LEU A 306 -6.48 22.70 -28.57
C LEU A 306 -7.03 23.86 -29.44
N HIS A 307 -6.23 24.89 -29.71
CA HIS A 307 -6.63 26.07 -30.48
C HIS A 307 -5.86 26.21 -31.80
N GLU A 308 -5.11 25.18 -32.20
CA GLU A 308 -4.50 25.15 -33.52
C GLU A 308 -5.58 24.95 -34.60
N TYR A 309 -5.52 25.79 -35.63
CA TYR A 309 -6.45 25.74 -36.75
C TYR A 309 -6.18 24.50 -37.61
N GLU A 310 -7.09 23.54 -37.58
CA GLU A 310 -6.99 22.29 -38.34
C GLU A 310 -7.05 22.56 -39.85
N ARG A 311 -5.90 22.49 -40.52
CA ARG A 311 -5.77 22.70 -41.98
C ARG A 311 -5.64 21.38 -42.73
N PHE A 312 -6.62 20.49 -42.57
CA PHE A 312 -6.62 19.20 -43.27
C PHE A 312 -6.56 19.43 -44.79
N SER A 313 -5.59 18.81 -45.45
CA SER A 313 -5.60 18.71 -46.91
C SER A 313 -6.65 17.71 -47.36
N GLN A 314 -7.10 17.81 -48.61
CA GLN A 314 -7.85 16.71 -49.22
C GLN A 314 -7.02 15.43 -49.19
N ASP A 315 -7.66 14.32 -48.85
CA ASP A 315 -7.04 13.00 -48.89
C ASP A 315 -6.52 12.73 -50.29
N LYS A 316 -5.23 12.42 -50.39
CA LYS A 316 -4.64 11.97 -51.64
C LYS A 316 -5.09 10.54 -51.90
N ASP A 317 -5.18 10.21 -53.18
CA ASP A 317 -5.54 8.90 -53.74
C ASP A 317 -5.00 7.66 -53.01
N TRP A 318 -3.82 7.72 -52.39
CA TRP A 318 -3.24 6.59 -51.66
C TRP A 318 -3.77 6.45 -50.22
N MET A 319 -4.14 7.56 -49.57
CA MET A 319 -4.55 7.62 -48.17
C MET A 319 -5.76 6.72 -47.85
N PRO A 320 -6.87 6.71 -48.63
CA PRO A 320 -8.01 5.84 -48.36
C PRO A 320 -7.80 4.39 -48.81
N ARG A 321 -6.70 4.09 -49.51
CA ARG A 321 -6.41 2.76 -50.09
C ARG A 321 -5.25 2.04 -49.43
N VAL A 322 -4.55 2.66 -48.47
CA VAL A 322 -3.40 2.05 -47.81
C VAL A 322 -3.83 0.90 -46.90
N VAL A 323 -3.16 -0.24 -47.08
CA VAL A 323 -3.15 -1.37 -46.14
C VAL A 323 -1.77 -1.42 -45.52
N LEU A 324 -1.66 -0.95 -44.27
CA LEU A 324 -0.39 -0.69 -43.60
C LEU A 324 0.08 -1.90 -42.77
N MET A 325 1.34 -2.29 -42.95
CA MET A 325 2.05 -3.21 -42.06
C MET A 325 2.95 -2.42 -41.12
N ALA A 326 2.69 -2.46 -39.81
CA ALA A 326 3.54 -1.82 -38.81
C ALA A 326 4.54 -2.83 -38.21
N LYS A 327 5.83 -2.47 -38.22
CA LYS A 327 6.92 -3.31 -37.70
C LYS A 327 7.77 -2.54 -36.70
N THR A 328 7.92 -3.10 -35.49
CA THR A 328 8.96 -2.64 -34.56
C THR A 328 10.30 -3.14 -35.05
N VAL A 329 11.13 -2.24 -35.57
CA VAL A 329 12.30 -2.61 -36.40
C VAL A 329 13.21 -3.60 -35.70
N LEU A 330 13.70 -3.31 -34.49
CA LEU A 330 14.61 -4.22 -33.78
C LEU A 330 14.02 -5.62 -33.52
N VAL A 331 12.72 -5.71 -33.27
CA VAL A 331 12.03 -7.00 -33.08
C VAL A 331 11.89 -7.72 -34.42
N TRP A 332 11.57 -6.97 -35.47
CA TRP A 332 11.39 -7.53 -36.81
C TRP A 332 12.72 -8.04 -37.38
N LEU A 333 13.82 -7.30 -37.23
CA LEU A 333 15.16 -7.75 -37.65
C LEU A 333 15.59 -9.05 -36.92
N ASP A 334 15.29 -9.18 -35.63
CA ASP A 334 15.51 -10.44 -34.88
C ASP A 334 14.62 -11.58 -35.40
N GLN A 335 13.34 -11.31 -35.71
CA GLN A 335 12.44 -12.29 -36.31
C GLN A 335 12.91 -12.75 -37.69
N LEU A 336 13.38 -11.81 -38.53
CA LEU A 336 13.93 -12.12 -39.85
C LEU A 336 15.24 -12.90 -39.73
N THR A 337 16.11 -12.52 -38.80
CA THR A 337 17.35 -13.26 -38.52
C THR A 337 17.05 -14.73 -38.21
N LYS A 338 16.02 -14.99 -37.40
CA LYS A 338 15.57 -16.36 -37.09
C LYS A 338 14.90 -17.05 -38.27
N LYS A 339 14.08 -16.34 -39.05
CA LYS A 339 13.36 -16.89 -40.20
C LYS A 339 14.30 -17.30 -41.35
N TYR A 340 15.30 -16.48 -41.63
CA TYR A 340 16.22 -16.65 -42.75
C TYR A 340 17.57 -17.26 -42.34
N GLU A 341 17.71 -17.63 -41.06
CA GLU A 341 18.90 -18.26 -40.48
C GLU A 341 20.22 -17.54 -40.82
N ARG A 342 20.17 -16.22 -40.96
CA ARG A 342 21.32 -15.35 -41.25
C ARG A 342 21.25 -14.07 -40.43
N PRO A 343 22.37 -13.46 -40.02
CA PRO A 343 22.34 -12.18 -39.32
C PRO A 343 21.68 -11.09 -40.18
N ILE A 344 20.63 -10.47 -39.65
CA ILE A 344 19.95 -9.31 -40.22
C ILE A 344 19.89 -8.26 -39.12
N THR A 345 20.83 -7.32 -39.14
CA THR A 345 21.03 -6.31 -38.10
C THR A 345 20.76 -4.88 -38.57
N THR A 346 20.79 -4.64 -39.88
CA THR A 346 20.55 -3.32 -40.50
C THR A 346 19.40 -3.38 -41.50
N LEU A 347 18.87 -2.22 -41.88
CA LEU A 347 17.68 -2.12 -42.74
C LEU A 347 17.92 -2.68 -44.17
N ASP A 348 19.10 -2.44 -44.74
CA ASP A 348 19.53 -2.93 -46.06
C ASP A 348 19.70 -4.46 -46.13
N GLN A 349 19.72 -5.14 -44.98
CA GLN A 349 19.86 -6.60 -44.93
C GLN A 349 18.51 -7.33 -44.98
N ILE A 350 17.39 -6.59 -44.92
CA ILE A 350 16.05 -7.14 -45.06
C ILE A 350 15.94 -7.74 -46.48
N PRO A 351 15.64 -9.05 -46.62
CA PRO A 351 15.57 -9.68 -47.94
C PRO A 351 14.44 -9.09 -48.78
N ASP A 352 14.70 -8.81 -50.06
CA ASP A 352 13.66 -8.38 -51.02
C ASP A 352 12.48 -9.36 -51.07
N GLU A 353 12.75 -10.66 -50.95
CA GLU A 353 11.72 -11.70 -50.91
C GLU A 353 10.76 -11.55 -49.72
N GLU A 354 11.19 -11.00 -48.58
CA GLU A 354 10.31 -10.69 -47.45
C GLU A 354 9.36 -9.54 -47.81
N LEU A 355 9.87 -8.50 -48.49
CA LEU A 355 9.08 -7.35 -48.93
C LEU A 355 8.08 -7.76 -50.01
N ASP A 356 8.51 -8.59 -50.97
CA ASP A 356 7.64 -9.17 -52.00
C ASP A 356 6.53 -10.02 -51.38
N MET A 357 6.85 -10.82 -50.35
CA MET A 357 5.83 -11.58 -49.61
C MET A 357 4.79 -10.67 -48.95
N LEU A 358 5.21 -9.58 -48.31
CA LEU A 358 4.26 -8.61 -47.72
C LEU A 358 3.38 -7.96 -48.79
N ALA A 359 3.97 -7.61 -49.94
CA ALA A 359 3.23 -7.05 -51.06
C ALA A 359 2.21 -8.06 -51.63
N GLN A 360 2.60 -9.34 -51.81
CA GLN A 360 1.71 -10.41 -52.27
C GLN A 360 0.56 -10.70 -51.30
N GLN A 361 0.77 -10.46 -50.01
CA GLN A 361 -0.27 -10.54 -48.98
C GLN A 361 -1.24 -9.35 -49.00
N GLY A 362 -1.01 -8.35 -49.85
CA GLY A 362 -1.88 -7.19 -50.03
C GLY A 362 -1.53 -5.99 -49.18
N PHE A 363 -0.38 -5.98 -48.49
CA PHE A 363 0.11 -4.78 -47.81
C PHE A 363 0.68 -3.80 -48.83
N THR A 364 0.27 -2.53 -48.72
CA THR A 364 0.66 -1.47 -49.66
C THR A 364 1.49 -0.37 -49.00
N GLY A 365 1.79 -0.51 -47.70
CA GLY A 365 2.63 0.40 -46.95
C GLY A 365 3.32 -0.31 -45.80
N LEU A 366 4.57 0.08 -45.54
CA LEU A 366 5.37 -0.42 -44.43
C LEU A 366 5.65 0.73 -43.46
N TRP A 367 5.23 0.58 -42.21
CA TRP A 367 5.47 1.54 -41.13
C TRP A 367 6.54 1.00 -40.19
N LEU A 368 7.70 1.63 -40.20
CA LEU A 368 8.84 1.24 -39.39
C LEU A 368 8.84 2.00 -38.05
N ILE A 369 8.65 1.28 -36.95
CA ILE A 369 8.64 1.85 -35.60
C ILE A 369 10.05 1.80 -35.01
N GLY A 370 10.56 2.97 -34.65
CA GLY A 370 11.80 3.14 -33.89
C GLY A 370 13.07 3.06 -34.72
N ILE A 371 13.07 3.71 -35.89
CA ILE A 371 14.22 3.89 -36.80
C ILE A 371 15.17 5.01 -36.36
N TRP A 372 14.67 5.98 -35.60
CA TRP A 372 15.44 7.12 -35.11
C TRP A 372 16.43 6.73 -34.00
N GLU A 373 17.51 7.50 -33.88
CA GLU A 373 18.50 7.35 -32.82
C GLU A 373 17.86 7.55 -31.43
N ARG A 374 18.00 6.55 -30.57
CA ARG A 374 17.22 6.47 -29.33
C ARG A 374 18.01 7.02 -28.14
N SER A 375 17.29 7.65 -27.22
CA SER A 375 17.85 8.25 -26.02
C SER A 375 18.51 7.22 -25.10
N TRP A 376 19.80 7.42 -24.81
CA TRP A 376 20.52 6.68 -23.79
C TRP A 376 19.87 6.81 -22.41
N ALA A 377 19.32 7.98 -22.09
CA ALA A 377 18.62 8.21 -20.82
C ALA A 377 17.39 7.31 -20.68
N SER A 378 16.60 7.14 -21.75
CA SER A 378 15.44 6.22 -21.77
C SER A 378 15.86 4.77 -21.49
N LYS A 379 16.95 4.30 -22.12
CA LYS A 379 17.54 2.99 -21.84
C LYS A 379 17.93 2.88 -20.37
N ARG A 380 18.68 3.86 -19.86
CA ARG A 380 19.20 3.86 -18.50
C ARG A 380 18.08 3.84 -17.45
N ILE A 381 17.01 4.61 -17.64
CA ILE A 381 15.84 4.62 -16.74
C ILE A 381 15.20 3.24 -16.65
N LYS A 382 14.98 2.57 -17.79
CA LYS A 382 14.41 1.21 -17.79
C LYS A 382 15.30 0.19 -17.09
N GLN A 383 16.61 0.31 -17.25
CA GLN A 383 17.60 -0.54 -16.58
C GLN A 383 17.60 -0.34 -15.06
N ILE A 384 17.58 0.92 -14.60
CA ILE A 384 17.49 1.24 -13.16
C ILE A 384 16.16 0.74 -12.57
N ASN A 385 15.08 0.77 -13.34
CA ASN A 385 13.76 0.27 -12.94
C ASN A 385 13.59 -1.25 -13.04
N GLY A 386 14.68 -2.01 -13.19
CA GLY A 386 14.69 -3.47 -13.00
C GLY A 386 14.75 -4.32 -14.27
N ASN A 387 14.90 -3.74 -15.46
CA ASN A 387 15.12 -4.50 -16.69
C ASN A 387 16.49 -4.18 -17.32
N PRO A 388 17.57 -4.88 -16.91
CA PRO A 388 18.93 -4.57 -17.34
C PRO A 388 19.15 -4.75 -18.86
N GLU A 389 18.41 -5.65 -19.49
CA GLU A 389 18.46 -5.93 -20.93
C GLU A 389 17.55 -5.01 -21.77
N ALA A 390 16.83 -4.08 -21.14
CA ALA A 390 15.90 -3.22 -21.86
C ALA A 390 16.61 -2.29 -22.86
N ALA A 391 16.10 -2.25 -24.08
CA ALA A 391 16.40 -1.19 -25.04
C ALA A 391 15.63 0.10 -24.72
N ALA A 392 16.16 1.23 -25.19
CA ALA A 392 15.47 2.52 -25.15
C ALA A 392 14.09 2.43 -25.83
N SER A 393 13.14 3.23 -25.34
CA SER A 393 11.83 3.36 -26.00
C SER A 393 12.01 3.86 -27.43
N ALA A 394 11.24 3.31 -28.37
CA ALA A 394 11.22 3.76 -29.77
C ALA A 394 10.78 5.22 -29.94
N TYR A 395 10.09 5.79 -28.93
CA TYR A 395 9.58 7.16 -28.92
C TYR A 395 10.38 8.10 -28.02
N SER A 396 11.44 7.61 -27.36
CA SER A 396 12.35 8.46 -26.60
C SER A 396 13.59 8.69 -27.45
N LEU A 397 13.60 9.78 -28.21
CA LEU A 397 14.62 10.05 -29.20
C LEU A 397 15.81 10.79 -28.56
N HIS A 398 17.02 10.49 -29.01
CA HIS A 398 18.17 11.36 -28.82
C HIS A 398 18.21 12.40 -29.93
N ASP A 399 18.06 11.94 -31.17
CA ASP A 399 18.14 12.75 -32.39
C ASP A 399 17.13 12.27 -33.44
N TYR A 400 16.86 13.10 -34.44
CA TYR A 400 16.06 12.76 -35.62
C TYR A 400 16.94 12.22 -36.76
N ASP A 401 18.04 11.56 -36.42
CA ASP A 401 18.85 10.78 -37.35
C ASP A 401 18.45 9.30 -37.32
N ILE A 402 18.62 8.60 -38.45
CA ILE A 402 18.41 7.15 -38.51
C ILE A 402 19.53 6.48 -37.71
N ALA A 403 19.15 5.58 -36.81
CA ALA A 403 20.08 4.99 -35.87
C ALA A 403 21.24 4.29 -36.60
N GLU A 404 22.47 4.58 -36.19
CA GLU A 404 23.68 4.00 -36.78
C GLU A 404 23.68 2.47 -36.66
N GLY A 405 23.15 1.94 -35.55
CA GLY A 405 22.97 0.50 -35.35
C GLY A 405 22.00 -0.17 -36.33
N LEU A 406 21.22 0.61 -37.10
CA LEU A 406 20.34 0.15 -38.17
C LEU A 406 20.94 0.35 -39.57
N GLY A 407 22.19 0.83 -39.66
CA GLY A 407 22.87 1.15 -40.93
C GLY A 407 22.67 2.58 -41.43
N GLY A 408 22.05 3.44 -40.61
CA GLY A 408 21.89 4.86 -40.90
C GLY A 408 21.02 5.16 -42.13
N TRP A 409 21.18 6.38 -42.66
CA TRP A 409 20.42 6.87 -43.81
C TRP A 409 20.66 6.06 -45.09
N GLU A 410 21.87 5.52 -45.28
CA GLU A 410 22.19 4.70 -46.45
C GLU A 410 21.39 3.39 -46.45
N ALA A 411 21.31 2.71 -45.30
CA ALA A 411 20.53 1.49 -45.19
C ALA A 411 19.02 1.73 -45.37
N LEU A 412 18.50 2.83 -44.84
CA LEU A 412 17.10 3.21 -45.07
C LEU A 412 16.84 3.58 -46.54
N GLY A 413 17.79 4.22 -47.21
CA GLY A 413 17.64 4.59 -48.61
C GLY A 413 17.73 3.41 -49.59
N ASN A 414 18.36 2.31 -49.17
CA ASN A 414 18.42 1.07 -49.95
C ASN A 414 17.17 0.19 -49.78
N LEU A 415 16.58 0.19 -48.58
CA LEU A 415 15.30 -0.46 -48.27
C LEU A 415 14.13 0.17 -49.03
#